data_AF-A0A7C2TGE8-F1
#
_entry.id   AF-A0A7C2TGE8-F1
#
_cell.length_a   1.000
_cell.length_b   1.000
_cell.length_c   1.000
_cell.angle_alpha   90.00
_cell.angle_beta   90.00
_cell.angle_gamma   90.00
#
_symmetry.space_group_name_H-M   'P 1'
#
loop_
_entity.id
_entity.type
_entity.pdbx_description
1 polymer ?
#
loop_
_entity_poly.entity_id
_entity_poly.type
_entity_poly.pdbx_seq_one_letter_code
_entity_poly.pdbx_strand_id
1 'polypeptide(L)'
;MAALSGQKTVTTAGTAEALGSVNVQGPLMVKALTTNTGLAYIGNDGAGDVASTNGLPLLAGDVVVFDWVGNLASIMVDVAVDGEGVAWIVLDL
;
A
#
# COMPACT_ATOMS: atom_id res chain seq x y z
N MET A 1 21.16 2.49 4.76
CA MET A 1 20.09 3.18 5.51
C MET A 1 18.76 2.64 4.99
N ALA A 2 17.80 2.33 5.85
CA ALA A 2 16.47 1.90 5.40
C ALA A 2 15.80 3.03 4.59
N ALA A 3 15.03 2.68 3.57
CA ALA A 3 14.27 3.68 2.82
C ALA A 3 13.21 4.31 3.73
N LEU A 4 13.08 5.63 3.69
CA LEU A 4 12.08 6.39 4.47
C LEU A 4 10.83 6.72 3.64
N SER A 5 10.89 6.50 2.33
CA SER A 5 9.75 6.59 1.42
C SER A 5 9.98 5.67 0.22
N GLY A 6 8.91 5.40 -0.53
CA GLY A 6 8.97 4.58 -1.72
C GLY A 6 7.64 4.48 -2.44
N GLN A 7 7.61 3.68 -3.50
CA GLN A 7 6.40 3.36 -4.25
C GLN A 7 6.31 1.85 -4.45
N LYS A 8 5.08 1.37 -4.60
CA LYS A 8 4.74 0.00 -4.94
C LYS A 8 3.74 0.04 -6.08
N THR A 9 4.13 -0.50 -7.23
CA THR A 9 3.22 -0.82 -8.33
C THR A 9 2.87 -2.30 -8.25
N VAL A 10 1.60 -2.62 -8.50
CA VAL A 10 1.13 -4.00 -8.64
C VAL A 10 1.14 -4.34 -10.12
N THR A 11 1.86 -5.39 -10.48
CA THR A 11 2.11 -5.69 -11.91
C THR A 11 0.86 -6.21 -12.60
N THR A 12 0.04 -6.96 -11.88
CA THR A 12 -1.18 -7.58 -12.38
C THR A 12 -2.30 -7.36 -11.38
N ALA A 13 -3.35 -6.67 -11.82
CA ALA A 13 -4.56 -6.42 -11.05
C ALA A 13 -5.21 -7.71 -10.56
N GLY A 14 -5.75 -7.69 -9.34
CA GLY A 14 -6.29 -8.88 -8.69
C GLY A 14 -5.22 -9.78 -8.06
N THR A 15 -3.97 -9.32 -7.97
CA THR A 15 -2.88 -10.05 -7.31
C THR A 15 -2.32 -9.18 -6.19
N ALA A 16 -2.68 -9.51 -4.96
CA ALA A 16 -2.14 -8.80 -3.81
C ALA A 16 -0.61 -8.95 -3.72
N GLU A 17 0.07 -7.83 -3.55
CA GLU A 17 1.50 -7.78 -3.34
C GLU A 17 1.84 -7.02 -2.05
N ALA A 18 2.83 -7.51 -1.30
CA ALA A 18 3.33 -6.78 -0.13
C ALA A 18 3.87 -5.40 -0.53
N LEU A 19 3.55 -4.39 0.28
CA LEU A 19 3.96 -2.99 0.08
C LEU A 19 5.49 -2.84 0.06
N GLY A 20 6.20 -3.68 0.80
CA GLY A 20 7.66 -3.75 0.83
C GLY A 20 8.16 -4.69 1.91
N SER A 21 9.42 -4.52 2.31
CA SER A 21 10.07 -5.32 3.37
C SER A 21 10.76 -4.48 4.45
N VAL A 22 10.58 -3.15 4.41
CA VAL A 22 11.19 -2.23 5.36
C VAL A 22 10.53 -2.38 6.73
N ASN A 23 11.36 -2.48 7.76
CA ASN A 23 10.93 -2.42 9.15
C ASN A 23 10.72 -0.95 9.54
N VAL A 24 9.47 -0.56 9.78
CA VAL A 24 9.05 0.83 10.04
C VAL A 24 9.08 1.11 11.54
N GLN A 25 8.44 0.25 12.34
CA GLN A 25 8.25 0.42 13.79
C GLN A 25 7.78 1.83 14.19
N GLY A 26 6.74 2.32 13.50
CA GLY A 26 6.27 3.69 13.68
C GLY A 26 5.13 4.07 12.74
N PRO A 27 4.72 5.35 12.74
CA PRO A 27 3.66 5.87 11.89
C PRO A 27 4.05 5.87 10.40
N LEU A 28 3.08 5.56 9.55
CA LEU A 28 3.25 5.45 8.10
C LEU A 28 2.08 6.14 7.38
N MET A 29 2.38 6.97 6.39
CA MET A 29 1.38 7.43 5.43
C MET A 29 1.50 6.62 4.14
N VAL A 30 0.37 6.20 3.58
CA VAL A 30 0.28 5.59 2.25
C VAL A 30 -0.71 6.40 1.41
N LYS A 31 -0.35 6.67 0.16
CA LYS A 31 -1.11 7.46 -0.80
C LYS A 31 -1.26 6.69 -2.11
N ALA A 32 -2.47 6.57 -2.63
CA ALA A 32 -2.67 6.06 -3.98
C ALA A 32 -2.02 6.98 -5.02
N LEU A 33 -1.31 6.42 -6.01
CA LEU A 33 -0.63 7.23 -7.01
C LEU A 33 -1.65 8.08 -7.77
N THR A 34 -1.29 9.35 -8.03
CA THR A 34 -2.19 10.30 -8.70
C THR A 34 -2.41 9.94 -10.17
N THR A 35 -1.62 9.02 -10.72
CA THR A 35 -1.75 8.48 -12.07
C THR A 35 -2.66 7.28 -12.15
N ASN A 36 -3.12 6.73 -11.02
CA ASN A 36 -4.12 5.66 -11.04
C ASN A 36 -5.41 6.16 -11.70
N THR A 37 -5.99 5.31 -12.52
CA THR A 37 -7.29 5.45 -13.17
C THR A 37 -8.35 4.58 -12.50
N GLY A 38 -7.92 3.48 -11.85
CA GLY A 38 -8.73 2.60 -11.02
C GLY A 38 -8.54 2.84 -9.53
N LEU A 39 -9.13 1.93 -8.74
CA LEU A 39 -8.97 1.89 -7.29
C LEU A 39 -7.71 1.09 -6.93
N ALA A 40 -6.99 1.59 -5.92
CA ALA A 40 -6.04 0.78 -5.16
C ALA A 40 -6.73 0.25 -3.90
N TYR A 41 -6.36 -0.96 -3.47
CA TYR A 41 -6.88 -1.60 -2.27
C TYR A 41 -5.71 -1.84 -1.31
N ILE A 42 -5.85 -1.36 -0.07
CA ILE A 42 -4.85 -1.56 0.98
C ILE A 42 -5.45 -2.39 2.10
N GLY A 43 -4.72 -3.38 2.60
CA GLY A 43 -5.20 -4.22 3.69
C GLY A 43 -4.38 -5.49 3.84
N ASN A 44 -4.89 -6.41 4.65
CA ASN A 44 -4.41 -7.77 4.75
C ASN A 44 -5.50 -8.59 5.42
N ASP A 45 -6.01 -9.63 4.76
CA ASP A 45 -7.05 -10.51 5.28
C ASP A 45 -6.56 -11.53 6.33
N GLY A 46 -5.26 -11.51 6.66
CA GLY A 46 -4.60 -12.44 7.57
C GLY A 46 -3.96 -13.65 6.89
N ALA A 47 -4.27 -13.88 5.60
CA ALA A 47 -3.62 -14.88 4.75
C ALA A 47 -2.60 -14.25 3.79
N GLY A 48 -2.42 -12.93 3.85
CA GLY A 48 -1.52 -12.20 2.98
C GLY A 48 -2.16 -11.78 1.65
N ASP A 49 -3.48 -11.57 1.65
CA ASP A 49 -4.23 -11.11 0.49
C ASP A 49 -4.97 -9.79 0.76
N VAL A 50 -5.27 -9.06 -0.31
CA VAL A 50 -6.18 -7.92 -0.32
C VAL A 50 -6.80 -7.78 -1.71
N ALA A 51 -8.08 -7.47 -1.75
CA ALA A 51 -8.88 -7.35 -2.95
C ALA A 51 -10.00 -6.32 -2.74
N SER A 52 -10.75 -6.06 -3.80
CA SER A 52 -11.93 -5.17 -3.77
C SER A 52 -13.00 -5.53 -2.72
N THR A 53 -13.04 -6.78 -2.25
CA THR A 53 -14.05 -7.28 -1.31
C THR A 53 -13.62 -7.24 0.15
N ASN A 54 -12.33 -7.04 0.46
CA ASN A 54 -11.79 -7.09 1.83
C ASN A 54 -10.79 -5.97 2.14
N GLY A 55 -10.37 -5.17 1.14
CA GLY A 55 -9.44 -4.07 1.29
C GLY A 55 -10.11 -2.72 1.54
N LEU A 56 -9.30 -1.76 1.97
CA LEU A 56 -9.63 -0.34 2.01
C LEU A 56 -9.45 0.26 0.60
N PRO A 57 -10.53 0.69 -0.08
CA PRO A 57 -10.42 1.30 -1.41
C PRO A 57 -9.90 2.73 -1.32
N LEU A 58 -8.97 3.09 -2.20
CA LEU A 58 -8.40 4.42 -2.35
C LEU A 58 -8.48 4.85 -3.82
N LEU A 59 -9.08 6.01 -4.07
CA LEU A 59 -9.01 6.68 -5.38
C LEU A 59 -7.63 7.33 -5.58
N ALA A 60 -7.33 7.70 -6.81
CA ALA A 60 -6.08 8.40 -7.14
C ALA A 60 -5.87 9.64 -6.25
N GLY A 61 -4.77 9.63 -5.50
CA GLY A 61 -4.43 10.70 -4.57
C GLY A 61 -5.03 10.60 -3.17
N ASP A 62 -5.94 9.65 -2.91
CA ASP A 62 -6.42 9.38 -1.56
C ASP A 62 -5.30 8.87 -0.66
N VAL A 63 -5.47 9.13 0.64
CA VAL A 63 -4.43 8.91 1.64
C VAL A 63 -5.01 8.16 2.83
N VAL A 64 -4.24 7.21 3.33
CA VAL A 64 -4.44 6.58 4.63
C VAL A 64 -3.21 6.79 5.50
N VAL A 65 -3.43 7.03 6.79
CA VAL A 65 -2.36 7.17 7.78
C VAL A 65 -2.55 6.05 8.81
N PHE A 66 -1.47 5.34 9.08
CA PHE A 66 -1.38 4.32 10.10
C PHE A 66 -0.57 4.87 11.27
N ASP A 67 -1.11 4.80 12.48
CA ASP A 67 -0.41 5.25 13.68
C ASP A 67 0.78 4.37 14.02
N TRP A 68 0.71 3.08 13.65
CA TRP A 68 1.78 2.13 13.90
C TRP A 68 1.84 1.04 12.84
N VAL A 69 3.00 0.88 12.21
CA VAL A 69 3.33 -0.21 11.29
C VAL A 69 4.64 -0.85 11.75
N GLY A 70 4.63 -2.17 11.96
CA GLY A 70 5.85 -2.91 12.28
C GLY A 70 6.76 -3.04 11.07
N ASN A 71 6.25 -3.66 10.00
CA ASN A 71 6.97 -3.87 8.75
C ASN A 71 6.04 -3.65 7.56
N LEU A 72 6.53 -3.10 6.45
CA LEU A 72 5.75 -2.92 5.22
C LEU A 72 5.19 -4.24 4.66
N ALA A 73 5.81 -5.38 4.97
CA ALA A 73 5.36 -6.70 4.55
C ALA A 73 4.01 -7.13 5.16
N SER A 74 3.56 -6.46 6.25
CA SER A 74 2.22 -6.73 6.82
C SER A 74 1.11 -6.03 6.05
N ILE A 75 1.43 -5.10 5.16
CA ILE A 75 0.47 -4.35 4.35
C ILE A 75 0.51 -4.91 2.93
N MET A 76 -0.62 -5.43 2.47
CA MET A 76 -0.81 -5.84 1.09
C MET A 76 -1.46 -4.70 0.28
N VAL A 77 -1.13 -4.68 -1.00
CA VAL A 77 -1.66 -3.76 -2.00
C VAL A 77 -2.14 -4.57 -3.19
N ASP A 78 -3.35 -4.29 -3.64
CA ASP A 78 -3.89 -4.75 -4.92
C ASP A 78 -4.47 -3.54 -5.67
N VAL A 79 -4.69 -3.69 -6.97
CA VAL A 79 -5.18 -2.63 -7.85
C VAL A 79 -6.24 -3.15 -8.80
N ALA A 80 -7.11 -2.25 -9.26
CA ALA A 80 -8.12 -2.58 -10.25
C ALA A 80 -7.57 -2.62 -11.70
N VAL A 81 -6.42 -1.96 -11.96
CA VAL A 81 -5.81 -1.86 -13.30
C VAL A 81 -4.30 -2.14 -13.20
N ASP A 82 -3.78 -2.96 -14.11
CA ASP A 82 -2.36 -3.35 -14.16
C ASP A 82 -1.40 -2.15 -14.15
N GLY A 83 -0.34 -2.24 -13.33
CA GLY A 83 0.70 -1.22 -13.25
C GLY A 83 0.36 -0.01 -12.37
N GLU A 84 -0.84 0.03 -11.79
CA GLU A 84 -1.21 1.03 -10.78
C GLU A 84 -0.56 0.73 -9.43
N GLY A 85 -0.68 1.66 -8.48
CA GLY A 85 -0.08 1.44 -7.17
C GLY A 85 -0.22 2.56 -6.15
N VAL A 86 0.68 2.54 -5.18
CA VAL A 86 0.70 3.46 -4.04
C VAL A 86 2.12 3.98 -3.76
N ALA A 87 2.21 5.14 -3.13
CA ALA A 87 3.42 5.70 -2.54
C ALA A 87 3.32 5.68 -1.01
N TRP A 88 4.45 5.57 -0.31
CA TRP A 88 4.49 5.56 1.15
C TRP A 88 5.62 6.44 1.69
N ILE A 89 5.46 6.92 2.92
CA ILE A 89 6.47 7.67 3.68
C ILE A 89 6.33 7.37 5.17
N VAL A 90 7.47 7.10 5.83
CA VAL A 90 7.54 6.98 7.30
C VAL A 90 7.42 8.39 7.89
N LEU A 91 6.60 8.55 8.92
CA LEU A 91 6.33 9.86 9.52
C LEU A 91 7.17 10.15 10.77
N ASP A 92 7.90 9.15 11.27
CA ASP A 92 8.85 9.28 12.37
C ASP A 92 10.22 9.73 11.85
N LEU A 93 10.27 10.96 11.34
CA LEU A 93 11.45 11.60 10.73
C LEU A 93 12.12 12.58 11.68
#